data_AF-A0A4Y7SJ54-F1
#
_entry.id   AF-A0A4Y7SJ54-F1
#
_cell.length_a   1.000
_cell.length_b   1.000
_cell.length_c   1.000
_cell.angle_alpha   90.00
_cell.angle_beta   90.00
_cell.angle_gamma   90.00
#
_symmetry.space_group_name_H-M   'P 1'
#
loop_
_entity.id
_entity.type
_entity.pdbx_description
1 polymer ?
#
loop_
_entity_poly.entity_id
_entity_poly.type
_entity_poly.pdbx_seq_one_letter_code
_entity_poly.pdbx_strand_id
1 'polypeptide(L)'
;MFKIRYQGRPLFITILGKCPYILSLANKTLIEIGRYLDPCPQDLRNYMSTCRRLSGAGEYVRYNTVVVSGREGCLLLAMLVSGTHTARRYCERIQRLWFRGWHDTDMFLNSELLSETLPLLTNLRTLWIEASPVDTIHLMERLNVEGVIRKRDHPAFAAFGPHDWTSQSSPLVLPNLKYLRLSGEFSMHKIASHRALTELDLNSIMDGDEFAAFLDSVQDTLLGRHVETLAIRLCQELDLDFAVPLLAQAFPVLSRLSFEQSSLDFIKFARALACDALALPRIQYILLNERLGRPISAVAGLLAQKIPDVEEIEPLLRRIHETRFRFESVGVGKVIWSIGLDGRYRKTTVNRRRSFWRDKFGQQFSSKLYPSPQRTFFIFQEE
;
A
#
# COMPACT_ATOMS: atom_id res chain seq x y z
N MET A 1 -25.47 -4.23 20.41
CA MET A 1 -25.40 -2.79 20.11
C MET A 1 -25.65 -2.06 21.42
N PHE A 2 -24.61 -1.51 22.07
CA PHE A 2 -24.78 -0.75 23.31
C PHE A 2 -24.41 0.71 23.04
N LYS A 3 -25.42 1.56 22.98
CA LYS A 3 -25.28 3.03 22.98
C LYS A 3 -25.72 3.50 24.36
N ILE A 4 -24.79 3.96 25.18
CA ILE A 4 -25.12 4.72 26.38
C ILE A 4 -24.27 5.99 26.34
N ARG A 5 -24.94 7.13 26.10
CA ARG A 5 -24.43 8.47 26.38
C ARG A 5 -25.11 8.94 27.65
N TYR A 6 -24.34 9.43 28.61
CA TYR A 6 -24.86 10.21 29.73
C TYR A 6 -24.17 11.57 29.74
N GLN A 7 -24.94 12.62 29.46
CA GLN A 7 -24.62 14.04 29.74
C GLN A 7 -23.22 14.56 29.31
N GLY A 8 -22.77 14.25 28.10
CA GLY A 8 -21.64 14.97 27.48
C GLY A 8 -20.27 14.82 28.14
N ARG A 9 -20.07 13.85 29.04
CA ARG A 9 -18.76 13.50 29.62
C ARG A 9 -18.42 12.01 29.37
N PRO A 10 -17.13 11.64 29.22
CA PRO A 10 -16.72 10.27 28.96
C PRO A 10 -16.89 9.40 30.22
N LEU A 11 -18.04 8.72 30.34
CA LEU A 11 -18.37 7.79 31.43
C LEU A 11 -17.69 6.41 31.28
N PHE A 12 -17.01 6.15 30.16
CA PHE A 12 -16.57 4.80 29.77
C PHE A 12 -15.39 4.28 30.61
N ILE A 13 -14.53 5.13 31.13
CA ILE A 13 -13.21 4.67 31.63
C ILE A 13 -13.28 4.31 33.12
N THR A 14 -14.06 5.06 33.91
CA THR A 14 -14.22 4.77 35.35
C THR A 14 -14.89 3.42 35.60
N ILE A 15 -15.75 2.97 34.68
CA ILE A 15 -16.39 1.65 34.76
C ILE A 15 -15.41 0.54 34.38
N LEU A 16 -14.47 0.79 33.46
CA LEU A 16 -13.56 -0.25 32.98
C LEU A 16 -12.55 -0.73 34.05
N GLY A 17 -12.12 0.16 34.95
CA GLY A 17 -11.17 -0.18 36.01
C GLY A 17 -11.75 -1.00 37.17
N LYS A 18 -13.09 -1.01 37.35
CA LYS A 18 -13.77 -1.69 38.48
C LYS A 18 -14.66 -2.86 38.05
N CYS A 19 -14.79 -3.12 36.76
CA CYS A 19 -15.69 -4.16 36.25
C CYS A 19 -14.92 -5.48 36.06
N PRO A 20 -15.12 -6.49 36.93
CA PRO A 20 -14.38 -7.77 36.87
C PRO A 20 -14.55 -8.50 35.53
N TYR A 21 -15.64 -8.21 34.82
CA TYR A 21 -15.95 -8.81 33.53
C TYR A 21 -14.98 -8.41 32.40
N ILE A 22 -14.27 -7.28 32.50
CA ILE A 22 -13.33 -6.87 31.44
C ILE A 22 -12.11 -7.77 31.36
N LEU A 23 -11.68 -8.31 32.50
CA LEU A 23 -10.61 -9.30 32.54
C LEU A 23 -11.05 -10.65 31.96
N SER A 24 -12.35 -10.89 31.76
CA SER A 24 -12.85 -12.07 31.05
C SER A 24 -13.01 -11.88 29.53
N LEU A 25 -12.95 -10.64 29.03
CA LEU A 25 -13.10 -10.39 27.59
C LEU A 25 -11.93 -10.98 26.79
N ALA A 26 -12.18 -11.46 25.58
CA ALA A 26 -11.12 -11.89 24.67
C ALA A 26 -10.25 -10.71 24.22
N ASN A 27 -8.97 -10.96 23.93
CA ASN A 27 -8.05 -9.90 23.48
C ASN A 27 -8.54 -9.18 22.22
N LYS A 28 -9.21 -9.91 21.31
CA LYS A 28 -9.82 -9.32 20.11
C LYS A 28 -10.84 -8.22 20.45
N THR A 29 -11.69 -8.46 21.46
CA THR A 29 -12.69 -7.50 21.93
C THR A 29 -12.03 -6.28 22.56
N LEU A 30 -10.98 -6.48 23.35
CA LEU A 30 -10.21 -5.38 23.96
C LEU A 30 -9.52 -4.50 22.89
N ILE A 31 -8.98 -5.12 21.84
CA ILE A 31 -8.41 -4.38 20.70
C ILE A 31 -9.50 -3.59 19.96
N GLU A 32 -10.68 -4.18 19.77
CA GLU A 32 -11.82 -3.50 19.14
C GLU A 32 -12.28 -2.29 19.95
N ILE A 33 -12.40 -2.41 21.27
CA ILE A 33 -12.66 -1.29 22.18
C ILE A 33 -11.58 -0.21 22.02
N GLY A 34 -10.30 -0.59 22.06
CA GLY A 34 -9.19 0.35 21.87
C GLY A 34 -9.26 1.09 20.53
N ARG A 35 -9.66 0.41 19.43
CA ARG A 35 -9.85 1.05 18.11
C ARG A 35 -10.97 2.08 18.11
N TYR A 36 -12.04 1.86 18.87
CA TYR A 36 -13.09 2.86 19.03
C TYR A 36 -12.60 4.11 19.79
N LEU A 37 -11.60 3.95 20.66
CA LEU A 37 -11.01 5.05 21.44
C LEU A 37 -9.85 5.76 20.73
N ASP A 38 -9.21 5.15 19.73
CA ASP A 38 -8.05 5.71 19.01
C ASP A 38 -8.24 7.15 18.48
N PRO A 39 -9.43 7.58 17.99
CA PRO A 39 -9.66 8.97 17.60
C PRO A 39 -9.52 9.99 18.73
N CYS A 40 -9.58 9.56 20.01
CA CYS A 40 -9.42 10.40 21.19
C CYS A 40 -8.18 9.94 21.99
N PRO A 41 -6.99 10.56 21.80
CA PRO A 41 -5.73 10.13 22.43
C PRO A 41 -5.81 10.07 23.96
N GLN A 42 -6.57 10.98 24.58
CA GLN A 42 -6.74 11.00 26.03
C GLN A 42 -7.51 9.77 26.53
N ASP A 43 -8.58 9.37 25.83
CA ASP A 43 -9.38 8.21 26.21
C ASP A 43 -8.59 6.91 26.01
N LEU A 44 -7.81 6.81 24.91
CA LEU A 44 -6.93 5.68 24.69
C LEU A 44 -5.81 5.62 25.75
N ARG A 45 -5.24 6.76 26.17
CA ARG A 45 -4.25 6.82 27.25
C ARG A 45 -4.82 6.32 28.57
N ASN A 46 -6.00 6.82 28.93
CA ASN A 46 -6.73 6.42 30.12
C ASN A 46 -7.10 4.91 30.09
N TYR A 47 -7.47 4.39 28.92
CA TYR A 47 -7.67 2.96 28.70
C TYR A 47 -6.39 2.15 28.95
N MET A 48 -5.24 2.61 28.44
CA MET A 48 -3.95 1.97 28.65
C MET A 48 -3.50 2.03 30.12
N SER A 49 -3.74 3.13 30.83
CA SER A 49 -3.32 3.28 32.23
C SER A 49 -4.17 2.49 33.23
N THR A 50 -5.30 1.92 32.80
CA THR A 50 -6.22 1.22 33.70
C THR A 50 -5.66 -0.11 34.22
N CYS A 51 -5.09 -0.96 33.35
CA CYS A 51 -4.40 -2.18 33.77
C CYS A 51 -3.46 -2.73 32.67
N ARG A 52 -2.55 -3.63 33.03
CA ARG A 52 -1.53 -4.19 32.12
C ARG A 52 -2.11 -4.81 30.85
N ARG A 53 -3.27 -5.49 30.95
CA ARG A 53 -3.90 -6.13 29.79
C ARG A 53 -4.49 -5.11 28.81
N LEU A 54 -5.11 -4.04 29.32
CA LEU A 54 -5.62 -2.94 28.50
C LEU A 54 -4.49 -2.09 27.93
N SER A 55 -3.42 -1.87 28.69
CA SER A 55 -2.15 -1.31 28.20
C SER A 55 -1.66 -2.10 26.98
N GLY A 56 -1.51 -3.43 27.08
CA GLY A 56 -1.03 -4.24 25.95
C GLY A 56 -1.92 -4.16 24.70
N ALA A 57 -3.25 -4.13 24.88
CA ALA A 57 -4.21 -3.98 23.78
C ALA A 57 -4.20 -2.57 23.19
N GLY A 58 -4.16 -1.53 24.03
CA GLY A 58 -4.13 -0.13 23.61
C GLY A 58 -2.81 0.23 22.91
N GLU A 59 -1.69 -0.27 23.41
CA GLU A 59 -0.39 -0.18 22.73
C GLU A 59 -0.45 -0.85 21.35
N TYR A 60 -1.06 -2.03 21.23
CA TYR A 60 -1.22 -2.66 19.93
C TYR A 60 -2.07 -1.81 18.98
N VAL A 61 -3.14 -1.18 19.47
CA VAL A 61 -3.96 -0.26 18.64
C VAL A 61 -3.16 0.96 18.22
N ARG A 62 -2.44 1.59 19.15
CA ARG A 62 -1.73 2.85 18.93
C ARG A 62 -0.53 2.70 18.01
N TYR A 63 0.26 1.64 18.21
CA TYR A 63 1.57 1.49 17.58
C TYR A 63 1.60 0.49 16.41
N ASN A 64 0.47 -0.16 16.07
CA ASN A 64 0.43 -1.04 14.89
C ASN A 64 0.67 -0.32 13.57
N THR A 65 0.46 1.00 13.55
CA THR A 65 0.47 1.81 12.34
C THR A 65 1.20 3.11 12.64
N VAL A 66 2.29 3.35 11.94
CA VAL A 66 3.18 4.49 12.17
C VAL A 66 3.26 5.33 10.90
N VAL A 67 3.17 6.65 11.08
CA VAL A 67 3.51 7.64 10.04
C VAL A 67 4.78 8.33 10.50
N VAL A 68 5.80 8.31 9.65
CA VAL A 68 7.09 8.95 9.85
C VAL A 68 7.18 10.10 8.85
N SER A 69 7.18 11.32 9.37
CA SER A 69 7.32 12.54 8.58
C SER A 69 7.88 13.66 9.43
N GLY A 70 8.77 14.48 8.86
CA GLY A 70 9.39 15.60 9.57
C GLY A 70 10.22 15.18 10.78
N ARG A 71 10.60 16.16 11.61
CA ARG A 71 11.52 15.98 12.75
C ARG A 71 11.05 14.94 13.78
N GLU A 72 9.76 14.91 14.09
CA GLU A 72 9.19 13.92 15.02
C GLU A 72 9.32 12.49 14.48
N GLY A 73 9.17 12.32 13.17
CA GLY A 73 9.43 11.06 12.49
C GLY A 73 10.89 10.63 12.61
N CYS A 74 11.83 11.55 12.42
CA CYS A 74 13.27 11.28 12.61
C CYS A 74 13.55 10.75 14.02
N LEU A 75 13.04 11.44 15.04
CA LEU A 75 13.22 11.05 16.44
C LEU A 75 12.61 9.66 16.73
N LEU A 76 11.46 9.36 16.12
CA LEU A 76 10.85 8.04 16.24
C LEU A 76 11.73 6.96 15.62
N LEU A 77 12.27 7.17 14.41
CA LEU A 77 13.17 6.21 13.78
C LEU A 77 14.45 6.03 14.62
N ALA A 78 15.06 7.12 15.10
CA ALA A 78 16.21 7.07 15.99
C ALA A 78 15.91 6.26 17.28
N MET A 79 14.72 6.44 17.86
CA MET A 79 14.27 5.64 19.00
C MET A 79 14.15 4.16 18.64
N LEU A 80 13.56 3.82 17.49
CA LEU A 80 13.41 2.42 17.06
C LEU A 80 14.76 1.73 16.83
N VAL A 81 15.75 2.48 16.33
CA VAL A 81 17.12 1.98 16.06
C VAL A 81 17.96 1.90 17.34
N SER A 82 17.60 2.63 18.41
CA SER A 82 18.38 2.69 19.67
C SER A 82 18.67 1.34 20.34
N GLY A 83 17.95 0.27 19.97
CA GLY A 83 18.18 -1.08 20.49
C GLY A 83 17.70 -1.32 21.92
N THR A 84 17.11 -0.31 22.58
CA THR A 84 16.51 -0.42 23.92
C THR A 84 15.42 -1.49 23.97
N HIS A 85 15.13 -2.01 25.17
CA HIS A 85 14.04 -2.98 25.36
C HIS A 85 12.70 -2.41 24.88
N THR A 86 12.46 -1.13 25.15
CA THR A 86 11.28 -0.39 24.71
C THR A 86 11.20 -0.30 23.18
N ALA A 87 12.31 0.03 22.50
CA ALA A 87 12.38 0.08 21.05
C ALA A 87 12.06 -1.26 20.39
N ARG A 88 12.69 -2.35 20.86
CA ARG A 88 12.43 -3.72 20.34
C ARG A 88 10.95 -4.09 20.44
N ARG A 89 10.32 -3.79 21.59
CA ARG A 89 8.90 -4.04 21.82
C ARG A 89 8.01 -3.23 20.87
N TYR A 90 8.41 -2.02 20.48
CA TYR A 90 7.69 -1.23 19.48
C TYR A 90 7.90 -1.76 18.06
N CYS A 91 9.13 -2.11 17.68
CA CYS A 91 9.44 -2.70 16.37
C CYS A 91 8.59 -3.94 16.08
N GLU A 92 8.41 -4.81 17.07
CA GLU A 92 7.55 -6.01 16.95
C GLU A 92 6.05 -5.68 16.77
N ARG A 93 5.59 -4.50 17.21
CA ARG A 93 4.17 -4.11 17.13
C ARG A 93 3.82 -3.46 15.80
N ILE A 94 4.78 -2.81 15.15
CA ILE A 94 4.55 -2.06 13.91
C ILE A 94 4.23 -3.05 12.78
N GLN A 95 3.02 -2.93 12.23
CA GLN A 95 2.55 -3.72 11.09
C GLN A 95 2.39 -2.87 9.83
N ARG A 96 2.28 -1.54 9.97
CA ARG A 96 2.13 -0.60 8.87
C ARG A 96 3.04 0.61 9.09
N LEU A 97 3.86 0.91 8.10
CA LEU A 97 4.76 2.06 8.12
C LEU A 97 4.49 2.92 6.88
N TRP A 98 4.24 4.21 7.13
CA TRP A 98 4.18 5.25 6.12
C TRP A 98 5.34 6.20 6.32
N PHE A 99 6.31 6.19 5.42
CA PHE A 99 7.43 7.10 5.45
C PHE A 99 7.25 8.18 4.39
N ARG A 100 7.47 9.44 4.79
CA ARG A 100 7.45 10.59 3.90
C ARG A 100 8.77 11.36 4.02
N GLY A 101 9.57 11.33 2.96
CA GLY A 101 10.78 12.13 2.83
C GLY A 101 10.45 13.62 2.74
N TRP A 102 11.26 14.45 3.39
CA TRP A 102 11.18 15.92 3.33
C TRP A 102 12.50 16.45 2.79
N HIS A 103 12.40 17.40 1.87
CA HIS A 103 13.54 17.99 1.18
C HIS A 103 14.41 18.92 2.03
N ASP A 104 13.88 19.48 3.12
CA ASP A 104 14.42 20.76 3.60
C ASP A 104 15.53 20.71 4.65
N THR A 105 15.85 19.60 5.34
CA THR A 105 16.97 19.65 6.31
C THR A 105 17.76 18.37 6.62
N ASP A 106 17.17 17.17 6.61
CA ASP A 106 17.89 15.95 7.08
C ASP A 106 17.64 14.71 6.19
N MET A 107 17.76 14.87 4.88
CA MET A 107 17.49 13.81 3.89
C MET A 107 18.35 12.55 4.13
N PHE A 108 19.65 12.74 4.38
CA PHE A 108 20.62 11.66 4.60
C PHE A 108 20.30 10.89 5.88
N LEU A 109 20.15 11.61 7.00
CA LEU A 109 19.81 11.00 8.29
C LEU A 109 18.47 10.26 8.23
N ASN A 110 17.46 10.79 7.54
CA ASN A 110 16.19 10.11 7.37
C ASN A 110 16.29 8.80 6.59
N SER A 111 17.10 8.79 5.53
CA SER A 111 17.32 7.60 4.71
C SER A 111 18.10 6.55 5.47
N GLU A 112 19.14 6.96 6.19
CA GLU A 112 19.95 6.13 7.08
C GLU A 112 19.07 5.49 8.18
N LEU A 113 18.37 6.31 8.97
CA LEU A 113 17.51 5.82 10.04
C LEU A 113 16.39 4.92 9.53
N LEU A 114 15.78 5.23 8.37
CA LEU A 114 14.77 4.36 7.78
C LEU A 114 15.37 3.01 7.37
N SER A 115 16.53 3.03 6.71
CA SER A 115 17.20 1.82 6.24
C SER A 115 17.55 0.88 7.40
N GLU A 116 18.02 1.41 8.52
CA GLU A 116 18.36 0.67 9.73
C GLU A 116 17.12 0.20 10.50
N THR A 117 16.03 0.99 10.46
CA THR A 117 14.77 0.62 11.13
C THR A 117 14.10 -0.58 10.44
N LEU A 118 14.07 -0.63 9.10
CA LEU A 118 13.29 -1.63 8.36
C LEU A 118 13.64 -3.09 8.71
N PRO A 119 14.91 -3.51 8.81
CA PRO A 119 15.29 -4.84 9.29
C PRO A 119 14.69 -5.22 10.65
N LEU A 120 14.49 -4.24 11.54
CA LEU A 120 13.95 -4.45 12.89
C LEU A 120 12.43 -4.71 12.87
N LEU A 121 11.71 -4.30 11.82
CA LEU A 121 10.25 -4.40 11.74
C LEU A 121 9.79 -5.77 11.21
N THR A 122 10.06 -6.83 11.97
CA THR A 122 9.79 -8.23 11.57
C THR A 122 8.31 -8.53 11.27
N ASN A 123 7.39 -7.77 11.88
CA ASN A 123 5.94 -7.91 11.71
C ASN A 123 5.34 -6.94 10.68
N LEU A 124 6.17 -6.19 9.94
CA LEU A 124 5.71 -5.23 8.95
C LEU A 124 4.97 -5.94 7.81
N ARG A 125 3.72 -5.55 7.59
CA ARG A 125 2.85 -6.05 6.52
C ARG A 125 2.66 -5.04 5.41
N THR A 126 2.62 -3.76 5.76
CA THR A 126 2.44 -2.64 4.82
C THR A 126 3.60 -1.68 4.94
N LEU A 127 4.23 -1.38 3.81
CA LEU A 127 5.25 -0.35 3.69
C LEU A 127 4.84 0.61 2.58
N TRP A 128 4.83 1.89 2.90
CA TRP A 128 4.66 2.96 1.92
C TRP A 128 5.78 3.96 2.11
N ILE A 129 6.56 4.16 1.05
CA ILE A 129 7.62 5.17 0.98
C ILE A 129 7.20 6.23 -0.04
N GLU A 130 7.09 7.47 0.41
CA GLU A 130 6.88 8.66 -0.42
C GLU A 130 8.11 9.55 -0.27
N ALA A 131 9.00 9.52 -1.25
CA ALA A 131 10.20 10.34 -1.26
C ALA A 131 10.42 10.93 -2.65
N SER A 132 11.24 11.98 -2.73
CA SER A 132 11.59 12.56 -4.02
C SER A 132 12.53 11.62 -4.79
N PRO A 133 12.59 11.72 -6.13
CA PRO A 133 13.56 10.95 -6.92
C PRO A 133 15.01 11.13 -6.47
N VAL A 134 15.38 12.33 -6.00
CA VAL A 134 16.75 12.63 -5.54
C VAL A 134 17.03 11.90 -4.22
N ASP A 135 16.07 11.92 -3.29
CA ASP A 135 16.20 11.31 -1.96
C ASP A 135 16.26 9.78 -2.08
N THR A 136 15.56 9.22 -3.07
CA THR A 136 15.46 7.77 -3.23
C THR A 136 16.76 7.13 -3.68
N ILE A 137 17.64 7.83 -4.39
CA ILE A 137 18.95 7.30 -4.81
C ILE A 137 19.75 6.88 -3.57
N HIS A 138 19.92 7.80 -2.62
CA HIS A 138 20.66 7.53 -1.39
C HIS A 138 19.97 6.48 -0.52
N LEU A 139 18.65 6.53 -0.41
CA LEU A 139 17.89 5.51 0.31
C LEU A 139 18.12 4.11 -0.31
N MET A 140 18.14 3.99 -1.63
CA MET A 140 18.34 2.71 -2.31
C MET A 140 19.72 2.12 -2.05
N GLU A 141 20.76 2.95 -2.01
CA GLU A 141 22.11 2.52 -1.62
C GLU A 141 22.11 1.96 -0.20
N ARG A 142 21.52 2.68 0.75
CA ARG A 142 21.42 2.24 2.15
C ARG A 142 20.59 0.97 2.31
N LEU A 143 19.44 0.87 1.64
CA LEU A 143 18.62 -0.34 1.66
C LEU A 143 19.33 -1.56 1.07
N ASN A 144 20.26 -1.36 0.14
CA ASN A 144 21.11 -2.43 -0.37
C ASN A 144 22.18 -2.85 0.65
N VAL A 145 22.80 -1.90 1.36
CA VAL A 145 23.75 -2.18 2.46
C VAL A 145 23.07 -2.94 3.60
N GLU A 146 21.88 -2.52 4.01
CA GLU A 146 21.09 -3.15 5.08
C GLU A 146 20.41 -4.47 4.66
N GLY A 147 20.64 -4.94 3.43
CA GLY A 147 20.09 -6.21 2.92
C GLY A 147 18.56 -6.21 2.74
N VAL A 148 17.92 -5.03 2.72
CA VAL A 148 16.50 -4.89 2.42
C VAL A 148 16.25 -5.19 0.94
N ILE A 149 17.12 -4.71 0.05
CA ILE A 149 17.09 -5.09 -1.36
C ILE A 149 17.76 -6.44 -1.52
N ARG A 150 17.00 -7.43 -2.01
CA ARG A 150 17.50 -8.79 -2.15
C ARG A 150 18.07 -9.00 -3.54
N LYS A 151 19.27 -9.57 -3.60
CA LYS A 151 19.82 -10.13 -4.83
C LYS A 151 19.42 -11.59 -4.97
N ARG A 152 19.43 -12.07 -6.21
CA ARG A 152 19.10 -13.46 -6.57
C ARG A 152 20.26 -14.39 -6.20
N ASP A 153 20.59 -14.45 -4.92
CA ASP A 153 21.54 -15.44 -4.42
C ASP A 153 20.74 -16.64 -3.94
N HIS A 154 21.01 -17.81 -4.53
CA HIS A 154 20.47 -19.07 -4.07
C HIS A 154 20.75 -19.21 -2.56
N PRO A 155 19.78 -19.63 -1.72
CA PRO A 155 19.97 -19.72 -0.26
C PRO A 155 21.19 -20.56 0.14
N ALA A 156 21.57 -21.53 -0.70
CA ALA A 156 22.78 -22.33 -0.49
C ALA A 156 24.09 -21.52 -0.58
N PHE A 157 24.14 -20.40 -1.32
CA PHE A 157 25.33 -19.54 -1.35
C PHE A 157 25.61 -18.89 0.03
N ALA A 158 24.60 -18.77 0.89
CA ALA A 158 24.78 -18.42 2.30
C ALA A 158 25.68 -19.41 3.06
N ALA A 159 25.73 -20.67 2.60
CA ALA A 159 26.54 -21.73 3.20
C ALA A 159 27.99 -21.76 2.68
N PHE A 160 28.30 -21.00 1.62
CA PHE A 160 29.61 -21.01 0.95
C PHE A 160 30.32 -19.65 0.95
N GLY A 161 29.68 -18.58 1.44
CA GLY A 161 30.27 -17.25 1.55
C GLY A 161 31.06 -17.08 2.85
N PRO A 162 32.15 -16.26 2.86
CA PRO A 162 32.78 -15.85 4.10
C PRO A 162 31.74 -15.15 4.99
N HIS A 163 31.75 -15.45 6.31
CA HIS A 163 30.92 -14.81 7.34
C HIS A 163 31.26 -13.32 7.56
N ASP A 164 31.75 -12.63 6.53
CA ASP A 164 31.69 -11.18 6.51
C ASP A 164 30.21 -10.82 6.37
N TRP A 165 29.69 -10.10 7.35
CA TRP A 165 28.29 -9.67 7.47
C TRP A 165 27.84 -8.75 6.32
N THR A 166 28.70 -8.53 5.32
CA THR A 166 28.42 -7.87 4.04
C THR A 166 27.97 -8.85 2.96
N SER A 167 28.00 -10.17 3.23
CA SER A 167 27.54 -11.21 2.31
C SER A 167 26.01 -11.25 2.25
N GLN A 168 25.51 -11.19 1.02
CA GLN A 168 24.13 -10.89 0.58
C GLN A 168 23.08 -11.98 0.91
N SER A 169 23.40 -12.87 1.84
CA SER A 169 22.51 -13.86 2.42
C SER A 169 21.97 -13.41 3.78
N SER A 170 21.40 -12.21 3.84
CA SER A 170 20.73 -11.74 5.06
C SER A 170 19.50 -12.59 5.37
N PRO A 171 19.19 -12.91 6.65
CA PRO A 171 17.90 -13.46 7.04
C PRO A 171 16.76 -12.63 6.41
N LEU A 172 15.66 -13.28 6.02
CA LEU A 172 14.59 -12.67 5.24
C LEU A 172 14.10 -11.33 5.85
N VAL A 173 14.61 -10.20 5.36
CA VAL A 173 14.23 -8.86 5.82
C VAL A 173 12.81 -8.55 5.33
N LEU A 174 11.94 -8.16 6.26
CA LEU A 174 10.50 -7.93 6.04
C LEU A 174 9.76 -9.20 5.54
N PRO A 175 9.81 -10.31 6.30
CA PRO A 175 9.27 -11.61 5.86
C PRO A 175 7.74 -11.60 5.71
N ASN A 176 7.07 -10.71 6.45
CA ASN A 176 5.63 -10.59 6.51
C ASN A 176 5.07 -9.50 5.58
N LEU A 177 5.92 -8.86 4.75
CA LEU A 177 5.48 -7.79 3.87
C LEU A 177 4.51 -8.33 2.81
N LYS A 178 3.35 -7.69 2.69
CA LYS A 178 2.28 -8.05 1.77
C LYS A 178 1.86 -6.89 0.87
N TYR A 179 2.00 -5.67 1.37
CA TYR A 179 1.56 -4.46 0.69
C TYR A 179 2.73 -3.50 0.58
N LEU A 180 3.07 -3.12 -0.64
CA LEU A 180 4.17 -2.21 -0.90
C LEU A 180 3.72 -1.08 -1.81
N ARG A 181 3.94 0.15 -1.37
CA ARG A 181 3.70 1.36 -2.16
C ARG A 181 4.95 2.21 -2.21
N LEU A 182 5.36 2.58 -3.42
CA LEU A 182 6.60 3.27 -3.68
C LEU A 182 6.33 4.50 -4.54
N SER A 183 6.88 5.63 -4.13
CA SER A 183 6.86 6.88 -4.87
C SER A 183 8.23 7.52 -4.79
N GLY A 184 8.76 7.93 -5.94
CA GLY A 184 10.12 8.43 -6.12
C GLY A 184 10.72 7.88 -7.40
N GLU A 185 11.99 7.50 -7.38
CA GLU A 185 12.68 6.87 -8.51
C GLU A 185 12.14 5.46 -8.82
N PHE A 186 12.09 5.10 -10.11
CA PHE A 186 11.61 3.79 -10.56
C PHE A 186 12.40 2.62 -9.97
N SER A 187 13.71 2.75 -9.74
CA SER A 187 14.57 1.68 -9.24
C SER A 187 14.13 1.12 -7.88
N MET A 188 13.31 1.86 -7.12
CA MET A 188 12.70 1.41 -5.87
C MET A 188 11.91 0.12 -5.98
N HIS A 189 11.39 -0.24 -7.17
CA HIS A 189 10.69 -1.52 -7.37
C HIS A 189 11.52 -2.73 -6.93
N LYS A 190 12.86 -2.63 -6.90
CA LYS A 190 13.77 -3.68 -6.41
C LYS A 190 13.52 -4.07 -4.94
N ILE A 191 12.89 -3.21 -4.15
CA ILE A 191 12.42 -3.54 -2.78
C ILE A 191 11.34 -4.64 -2.83
N ALA A 192 10.57 -4.74 -3.91
CA ALA A 192 9.55 -5.77 -4.08
C ALA A 192 10.14 -7.16 -4.37
N SER A 193 11.36 -7.23 -4.89
CA SER A 193 11.98 -8.44 -5.38
C SER A 193 12.10 -9.52 -4.31
N HIS A 194 11.85 -10.77 -4.71
CA HIS A 194 11.93 -11.97 -3.86
C HIS A 194 11.05 -11.92 -2.59
N ARG A 195 9.91 -11.24 -2.67
CA ARG A 195 8.89 -11.17 -1.61
C ARG A 195 7.53 -11.67 -2.10
N ALA A 196 6.76 -12.26 -1.20
CA ALA A 196 5.40 -12.72 -1.47
C ALA A 196 4.37 -11.61 -1.24
N LEU A 197 4.49 -10.55 -2.03
CA LEU A 197 3.57 -9.41 -2.02
C LEU A 197 2.24 -9.80 -2.64
N THR A 198 1.15 -9.30 -2.07
CA THR A 198 -0.21 -9.40 -2.62
C THR A 198 -0.61 -8.11 -3.34
N GLU A 199 -0.06 -6.97 -2.91
CA GLU A 199 -0.33 -5.66 -3.52
C GLU A 199 0.96 -4.87 -3.75
N LEU A 200 1.07 -4.29 -4.94
CA LEU A 200 2.18 -3.44 -5.37
C LEU A 200 1.64 -2.17 -6.03
N ASP A 201 2.06 -1.00 -5.56
CA ASP A 201 1.71 0.31 -6.12
C ASP A 201 2.99 1.10 -6.41
N LEU A 202 3.31 1.24 -7.70
CA LEU A 202 4.42 2.03 -8.22
C LEU A 202 3.87 3.36 -8.74
N ASN A 203 4.18 4.45 -8.03
CA ASN A 203 3.71 5.79 -8.35
C ASN A 203 4.69 6.57 -9.25
N SER A 204 5.84 6.01 -9.58
CA SER A 204 6.74 6.53 -10.62
C SER A 204 6.13 6.31 -12.00
N ILE A 205 6.28 7.28 -12.90
CA ILE A 205 5.90 7.12 -14.31
C ILE A 205 7.00 6.29 -14.97
N MET A 206 6.63 5.20 -15.66
CA MET A 206 7.55 4.31 -16.35
C MET A 206 7.58 4.59 -17.84
N ASP A 207 8.77 4.81 -18.39
CA ASP A 207 8.99 4.74 -19.84
C ASP A 207 9.09 3.28 -20.34
N GLY A 208 9.42 3.11 -21.63
CA GLY A 208 9.54 1.78 -22.24
C GLY A 208 10.67 0.94 -21.66
N ASP A 209 11.82 1.55 -21.38
CA ASP A 209 13.01 0.85 -20.87
C ASP A 209 12.79 0.45 -19.41
N GLU A 210 12.20 1.35 -18.62
CA GLU A 210 11.80 1.08 -17.24
C GLU A 210 10.72 -0.01 -17.16
N PHE A 211 9.73 0.04 -18.05
CA PHE A 211 8.70 -1.00 -18.11
C PHE A 211 9.27 -2.38 -18.49
N ALA A 212 10.20 -2.43 -19.45
CA ALA A 212 10.89 -3.67 -19.80
C ALA A 212 11.72 -4.21 -18.61
N ALA A 213 12.53 -3.35 -17.99
CA ALA A 213 13.32 -3.71 -16.82
C ALA A 213 12.45 -4.17 -15.64
N PHE A 214 11.28 -3.56 -15.46
CA PHE A 214 10.30 -3.99 -14.47
C PHE A 214 9.82 -5.42 -14.75
N LEU A 215 9.39 -5.70 -15.98
CA LEU A 215 8.91 -7.03 -16.37
C LEU A 215 9.98 -8.10 -16.20
N ASP A 216 11.22 -7.82 -16.59
CA ASP A 216 12.36 -8.72 -16.40
C ASP A 216 12.56 -9.02 -14.91
N SER A 217 12.54 -7.99 -14.06
CA SER A 217 12.65 -8.14 -12.60
C SER A 217 11.53 -9.00 -12.01
N VAL A 218 10.31 -8.91 -12.56
CA VAL A 218 9.15 -9.68 -12.09
C VAL A 218 9.30 -11.15 -12.48
N GLN A 219 9.73 -11.42 -13.71
CA GLN A 219 9.92 -12.78 -14.23
C GLN A 219 11.06 -13.52 -13.52
N ASP A 220 12.13 -12.80 -13.18
CA ASP A 220 13.29 -13.35 -12.47
C ASP A 220 13.06 -13.57 -10.97
N THR A 221 11.92 -13.13 -10.44
CA THR A 221 11.60 -13.18 -9.02
C THR A 221 10.30 -13.93 -8.73
N LEU A 222 9.97 -14.08 -7.43
CA LEU A 222 8.68 -14.63 -6.99
C LEU A 222 7.54 -13.60 -7.05
N LEU A 223 7.83 -12.35 -7.43
CA LEU A 223 6.90 -11.23 -7.32
C LEU A 223 5.63 -11.47 -8.14
N GLY A 224 5.79 -11.85 -9.41
CA GLY A 224 4.68 -12.03 -10.35
C GLY A 224 3.67 -13.10 -9.94
N ARG A 225 4.09 -14.09 -9.16
CA ARG A 225 3.28 -15.25 -8.77
C ARG A 225 2.25 -14.95 -7.67
N HIS A 226 2.40 -13.84 -6.97
CA HIS A 226 1.64 -13.55 -5.75
C HIS A 226 0.87 -12.23 -5.80
N VAL A 227 1.27 -11.28 -6.65
CA VAL A 227 0.63 -9.98 -6.74
C VAL A 227 -0.76 -10.11 -7.38
N GLU A 228 -1.79 -9.86 -6.57
CA GLU A 228 -3.18 -9.84 -6.98
C GLU A 228 -3.67 -8.44 -7.36
N THR A 229 -3.00 -7.41 -6.82
CA THR A 229 -3.33 -6.00 -7.02
C THR A 229 -2.09 -5.22 -7.46
N LEU A 230 -2.16 -4.61 -8.64
CA LEU A 230 -1.08 -3.84 -9.23
C LEU A 230 -1.55 -2.41 -9.54
N ALA A 231 -0.80 -1.41 -9.07
CA ALA A 231 -0.88 -0.01 -9.51
C ALA A 231 0.41 0.38 -10.20
N ILE A 232 0.31 0.93 -11.41
CA ILE A 232 1.46 1.42 -12.17
C ILE A 232 1.12 2.71 -12.91
N ARG A 233 2.13 3.44 -13.36
CA ARG A 233 1.95 4.61 -14.22
C ARG A 233 2.88 4.47 -15.42
N LEU A 234 2.32 4.68 -16.61
CA LEU A 234 3.01 4.45 -17.88
C LEU A 234 3.10 5.77 -18.63
N CYS A 235 4.23 5.98 -19.29
CA CYS A 235 4.42 7.06 -20.26
C CYS A 235 3.43 6.94 -21.43
N GLN A 236 3.16 8.05 -22.10
CA GLN A 236 2.14 8.13 -23.16
C GLN A 236 2.56 7.35 -24.43
N GLU A 237 3.85 7.23 -24.64
CA GLU A 237 4.48 6.57 -25.79
C GLU A 237 4.31 5.04 -25.77
N LEU A 238 3.95 4.47 -24.62
CA LEU A 238 3.86 3.04 -24.42
C LEU A 238 2.51 2.49 -24.90
N ASP A 239 2.53 1.64 -25.93
CA ASP A 239 1.30 1.09 -26.50
C ASP A 239 0.71 -0.02 -25.60
N LEU A 240 -0.52 0.22 -25.14
CA LEU A 240 -1.24 -0.67 -24.24
C LEU A 240 -1.59 -2.02 -24.87
N ASP A 241 -1.70 -2.08 -26.20
CA ASP A 241 -1.96 -3.34 -26.92
C ASP A 241 -0.83 -4.35 -26.67
N PHE A 242 0.39 -3.88 -26.40
CA PHE A 242 1.54 -4.72 -26.06
C PHE A 242 1.78 -4.78 -24.55
N ALA A 243 1.57 -3.68 -23.82
CA ALA A 243 1.79 -3.63 -22.39
C ALA A 243 0.90 -4.60 -21.60
N VAL A 244 -0.37 -4.70 -21.97
CA VAL A 244 -1.37 -5.49 -21.24
C VAL A 244 -1.10 -6.99 -21.33
N PRO A 245 -0.83 -7.57 -22.52
CA PRO A 245 -0.38 -8.97 -22.62
C PRO A 245 0.90 -9.25 -21.82
N LEU A 246 1.88 -8.34 -21.85
CA LEU A 246 3.13 -8.51 -21.09
C LEU A 246 2.89 -8.50 -19.58
N LEU A 247 2.03 -7.61 -19.09
CA LEU A 247 1.58 -7.61 -17.69
C LEU A 247 0.85 -8.90 -17.33
N ALA A 248 0.03 -9.44 -18.23
CA ALA A 248 -0.66 -10.69 -17.99
C ALA A 248 0.30 -11.88 -17.86
N GLN A 249 1.37 -11.90 -18.65
CA GLN A 249 2.42 -12.90 -18.55
C GLN A 249 3.22 -12.76 -17.25
N ALA A 250 3.58 -11.53 -16.88
CA ALA A 250 4.32 -11.26 -15.65
C ALA A 250 3.49 -11.49 -14.38
N PHE A 251 2.18 -11.24 -14.42
CA PHE A 251 1.27 -11.31 -13.28
C PHE A 251 0.07 -12.23 -13.56
N PRO A 252 0.26 -13.57 -13.62
CA PRO A 252 -0.79 -14.51 -14.00
C PRO A 252 -1.96 -14.59 -13.00
N VAL A 253 -1.76 -14.13 -11.77
CA VAL A 253 -2.79 -14.13 -10.71
C VAL A 253 -3.47 -12.77 -10.52
N LEU A 254 -3.18 -11.79 -11.37
CA LEU A 254 -3.68 -10.43 -11.22
C LEU A 254 -5.21 -10.37 -11.28
N SER A 255 -5.80 -9.83 -10.23
CA SER A 255 -7.26 -9.65 -10.08
C SER A 255 -7.67 -8.18 -10.13
N ARG A 256 -6.74 -7.28 -9.83
CA ARG A 256 -6.96 -5.85 -9.74
C ARG A 256 -5.82 -5.12 -10.43
N LEU A 257 -6.15 -4.34 -11.44
CA LEU A 257 -5.19 -3.52 -12.17
C LEU A 257 -5.62 -2.07 -12.10
N SER A 258 -4.74 -1.23 -11.59
CA SER A 258 -4.82 0.21 -11.72
C SER A 258 -3.67 0.68 -12.59
N PHE A 259 -3.92 1.46 -13.63
CA PHE A 259 -2.84 2.17 -14.28
C PHE A 259 -3.21 3.57 -14.73
N GLU A 260 -2.19 4.40 -14.89
CA GLU A 260 -2.33 5.77 -15.36
C GLU A 260 -1.50 6.00 -16.61
N GLN A 261 -2.09 6.68 -17.59
CA GLN A 261 -1.43 7.10 -18.81
C GLN A 261 -2.15 8.36 -19.35
N SER A 262 -1.37 9.40 -19.68
CA SER A 262 -1.88 10.73 -20.04
C SER A 262 -2.82 10.74 -21.27
N SER A 263 -2.64 9.82 -22.21
CA SER A 263 -3.38 9.76 -23.49
C SER A 263 -4.14 8.44 -23.70
N LEU A 264 -4.51 7.74 -22.62
CA LEU A 264 -5.25 6.47 -22.65
C LEU A 264 -6.50 6.47 -23.56
N ASP A 265 -6.50 5.75 -24.68
CA ASP A 265 -7.75 5.44 -25.37
C ASP A 265 -8.43 4.24 -24.71
N PHE A 266 -9.49 4.51 -23.93
CA PHE A 266 -10.23 3.46 -23.24
C PHE A 266 -10.95 2.50 -24.21
N ILE A 267 -11.46 2.99 -25.34
CA ILE A 267 -12.13 2.13 -26.33
C ILE A 267 -11.10 1.19 -26.96
N LYS A 268 -9.93 1.71 -27.32
CA LYS A 268 -8.80 0.88 -27.82
C LYS A 268 -8.42 -0.19 -26.80
N PHE A 269 -8.19 0.20 -25.55
CA PHE A 269 -7.87 -0.72 -24.45
C PHE A 269 -8.94 -1.81 -24.25
N ALA A 270 -10.23 -1.43 -24.23
CA ALA A 270 -11.32 -2.38 -24.05
C ALA A 270 -11.44 -3.35 -25.23
N ARG A 271 -11.19 -2.90 -26.47
CA ARG A 271 -11.13 -3.77 -27.65
C ARG A 271 -9.98 -4.78 -27.56
N ALA A 272 -8.79 -4.33 -27.20
CA ALA A 272 -7.63 -5.20 -27.03
C ALA A 272 -7.93 -6.32 -26.02
N LEU A 273 -8.49 -5.95 -24.86
CA LEU A 273 -8.87 -6.91 -23.82
C LEU A 273 -10.03 -7.85 -24.25
N ALA A 274 -10.98 -7.36 -25.05
CA ALA A 274 -12.08 -8.17 -25.56
C ALA A 274 -11.63 -9.18 -26.64
N CYS A 275 -10.58 -8.85 -27.40
CA CYS A 275 -10.06 -9.70 -28.48
C CYS A 275 -9.11 -10.78 -27.96
N ASP A 276 -8.29 -10.48 -26.96
CA ASP A 276 -7.37 -11.44 -26.36
C ASP A 276 -7.96 -12.04 -25.08
N ALA A 277 -8.48 -13.27 -25.13
CA ALA A 277 -9.04 -13.95 -23.96
C ALA A 277 -7.97 -14.39 -22.94
N LEU A 278 -6.70 -14.47 -23.34
CA LEU A 278 -5.60 -14.88 -22.47
C LEU A 278 -5.01 -13.72 -21.68
N ALA A 279 -5.20 -12.48 -22.14
CA ALA A 279 -4.80 -11.29 -21.39
C ALA A 279 -5.57 -11.21 -20.06
N LEU A 280 -4.85 -11.15 -18.93
CA LEU A 280 -5.41 -10.92 -17.59
C LEU A 280 -6.61 -11.84 -17.25
N PRO A 281 -6.43 -13.17 -17.23
CA PRO A 281 -7.54 -14.12 -17.20
C PRO A 281 -8.32 -14.11 -15.86
N ARG A 282 -7.72 -13.58 -14.79
CA ARG A 282 -8.30 -13.52 -13.45
C ARG A 282 -8.77 -12.12 -13.05
N ILE A 283 -8.74 -11.16 -13.97
CA ILE A 283 -9.06 -9.77 -13.65
C ILE A 283 -10.53 -9.62 -13.25
N GLN A 284 -10.74 -8.88 -12.17
CA GLN A 284 -12.04 -8.54 -11.60
C GLN A 284 -12.31 -7.06 -11.74
N TYR A 285 -11.29 -6.24 -11.48
CA TYR A 285 -11.39 -4.81 -11.39
C TYR A 285 -10.28 -4.13 -12.16
N ILE A 286 -10.66 -3.19 -13.02
CA ILE A 286 -9.72 -2.35 -13.76
C ILE A 286 -10.01 -0.88 -13.42
N LEU A 287 -8.99 -0.13 -13.05
CA LEU A 287 -9.11 1.29 -12.74
C LEU A 287 -8.10 2.09 -13.53
N LEU A 288 -8.60 2.99 -14.36
CA LEU A 288 -7.80 3.75 -15.30
C LEU A 288 -7.83 5.23 -14.94
N ASN A 289 -6.65 5.86 -14.88
CA ASN A 289 -6.51 7.31 -14.68
C ASN A 289 -7.23 7.86 -13.43
N GLU A 290 -7.14 7.16 -12.28
CA GLU A 290 -7.80 7.56 -11.03
C GLU A 290 -7.27 8.90 -10.47
N ARG A 291 -5.94 9.06 -10.35
CA ARG A 291 -5.32 10.19 -9.64
C ARG A 291 -5.39 11.49 -10.43
N LEU A 292 -5.51 11.39 -11.76
CA LEU A 292 -5.68 12.56 -12.62
C LEU A 292 -6.96 13.34 -12.28
N GLY A 293 -7.97 12.73 -11.67
CA GLY A 293 -9.00 13.41 -10.87
C GLY A 293 -9.86 14.46 -11.60
N ARG A 294 -9.61 14.67 -12.88
CA ARG A 294 -10.27 15.53 -13.85
C ARG A 294 -10.41 14.65 -15.10
N PRO A 295 -11.49 14.79 -15.90
CA PRO A 295 -11.36 14.41 -17.30
C PRO A 295 -10.08 15.08 -17.81
N ILE A 296 -9.35 14.44 -18.73
CA ILE A 296 -8.11 14.99 -19.31
C ILE A 296 -8.35 16.36 -20.01
N SER A 297 -9.57 16.91 -19.99
CA SER A 297 -9.94 18.27 -20.34
C SER A 297 -9.26 19.41 -19.56
N ALA A 298 -8.30 19.16 -18.66
CA ALA A 298 -7.68 20.20 -17.83
C ALA A 298 -6.15 20.19 -17.79
N VAL A 299 -5.48 19.30 -18.54
CA VAL A 299 -4.06 19.47 -18.89
C VAL A 299 -4.07 20.16 -20.25
N ALA A 300 -3.78 21.47 -20.24
CA ALA A 300 -3.84 22.32 -21.41
C ALA A 300 -3.04 21.69 -22.58
N GLY A 301 -3.75 21.26 -23.63
CA GLY A 301 -3.16 20.84 -24.91
C GLY A 301 -3.39 19.39 -25.34
N LEU A 302 -3.78 18.47 -24.44
CA LEU A 302 -4.01 17.06 -24.79
C LEU A 302 -5.51 16.76 -24.94
N LEU A 303 -5.87 16.22 -26.10
CA LEU A 303 -7.22 15.88 -26.55
C LEU A 303 -8.12 15.39 -25.41
N ALA A 304 -9.23 16.09 -25.18
CA ALA A 304 -10.24 15.67 -24.22
C ALA A 304 -10.73 14.26 -24.57
N GLN A 305 -10.35 13.27 -23.77
CA GLN A 305 -10.91 11.93 -23.92
C GLN A 305 -12.42 11.98 -23.74
N LYS A 306 -13.14 11.69 -24.83
CA LYS A 306 -14.58 11.48 -24.78
C LYS A 306 -14.81 10.22 -23.95
N ILE A 307 -15.42 10.38 -22.77
CA ILE A 307 -15.85 9.23 -21.98
C ILE A 307 -16.97 8.56 -22.79
N PRO A 308 -16.79 7.30 -23.22
CA PRO A 308 -17.79 6.65 -24.07
C PRO A 308 -19.10 6.45 -23.32
N ASP A 309 -20.19 6.32 -24.09
CA ASP A 309 -21.49 5.98 -23.55
C ASP A 309 -21.64 4.48 -23.37
N VAL A 310 -22.63 4.08 -22.55
CA VAL A 310 -22.85 2.66 -22.21
C VAL A 310 -23.06 1.83 -23.46
N GLU A 311 -23.84 2.33 -24.41
CA GLU A 311 -24.18 1.63 -25.65
C GLU A 311 -22.94 1.29 -26.50
N GLU A 312 -21.92 2.15 -26.46
CA GLU A 312 -20.67 1.94 -27.21
C GLU A 312 -19.75 0.91 -26.53
N ILE A 313 -19.70 0.92 -25.19
CA ILE A 313 -18.76 0.09 -24.42
C ILE A 313 -19.36 -1.26 -23.98
N GLU A 314 -20.68 -1.34 -23.76
CA GLU A 314 -21.35 -2.53 -23.21
C GLU A 314 -21.05 -3.80 -24.02
N PRO A 315 -21.07 -3.81 -25.36
CA PRO A 315 -20.72 -5.01 -26.14
C PRO A 315 -19.30 -5.50 -25.85
N LEU A 316 -18.35 -4.58 -25.67
CA LEU A 316 -16.96 -4.91 -25.34
C LEU A 316 -16.85 -5.46 -23.92
N LEU A 317 -17.49 -4.82 -22.94
CA LEU A 317 -17.46 -5.30 -21.55
C LEU A 317 -18.12 -6.66 -21.40
N ARG A 318 -19.21 -6.91 -22.13
CA ARG A 318 -19.86 -8.22 -22.14
C ARG A 318 -18.93 -9.31 -22.68
N ARG A 319 -18.25 -9.04 -23.80
CA ARG A 319 -17.25 -9.97 -24.36
C ARG A 319 -16.06 -10.20 -23.42
N ILE A 320 -15.61 -9.17 -22.71
CA ILE A 320 -14.58 -9.31 -21.66
C ILE A 320 -15.11 -10.21 -20.54
N HIS A 321 -16.35 -10.02 -20.08
CA HIS A 321 -16.96 -10.82 -19.02
C HIS A 321 -17.17 -12.30 -19.45
N GLU A 322 -17.59 -12.55 -20.69
CA GLU A 322 -17.77 -13.90 -21.23
C GLU A 322 -16.45 -14.68 -21.25
N THR A 323 -15.35 -14.00 -21.57
CA THR A 323 -14.00 -14.60 -21.54
C THR A 323 -13.40 -14.65 -20.13
N ARG A 324 -13.91 -13.83 -19.21
CA ARG A 324 -13.39 -13.65 -17.84
C ARG A 324 -14.55 -13.58 -16.85
N PHE A 325 -15.03 -14.74 -16.43
CA PHE A 325 -16.24 -14.87 -15.60
C PHE A 325 -16.21 -14.07 -14.28
N ARG A 326 -15.03 -13.68 -13.78
CA ARG A 326 -14.89 -12.89 -12.55
C ARG A 326 -14.83 -11.37 -12.80
N PHE A 327 -14.86 -10.92 -14.05
CA PHE A 327 -14.76 -9.51 -14.37
C PHE A 327 -16.03 -8.77 -13.94
N GLU A 328 -15.89 -7.86 -12.98
CA GLU A 328 -17.03 -7.18 -12.37
C GLU A 328 -17.14 -5.71 -12.78
N SER A 329 -16.02 -4.98 -12.87
CA SER A 329 -16.08 -3.53 -13.07
C SER A 329 -14.83 -2.95 -13.71
N VAL A 330 -15.04 -1.87 -14.48
CA VAL A 330 -13.98 -1.01 -15.00
C VAL A 330 -14.29 0.45 -14.71
N GLY A 331 -13.28 1.21 -14.31
CA GLY A 331 -13.37 2.65 -14.08
C GLY A 331 -12.42 3.44 -14.96
N VAL A 332 -12.87 4.60 -15.43
CA VAL A 332 -12.04 5.63 -16.05
C VAL A 332 -12.27 6.94 -15.30
N GLY A 333 -11.28 7.37 -14.53
CA GLY A 333 -11.36 8.53 -13.66
C GLY A 333 -12.54 8.44 -12.69
N LYS A 334 -13.62 9.20 -12.96
CA LYS A 334 -14.82 9.26 -12.10
C LYS A 334 -15.97 8.36 -12.57
N VAL A 335 -15.86 7.78 -13.76
CA VAL A 335 -16.92 6.99 -14.37
C VAL A 335 -16.60 5.52 -14.18
N ILE A 336 -17.59 4.77 -13.74
CA ILE A 336 -17.48 3.33 -13.47
C ILE A 336 -18.55 2.62 -14.27
N TRP A 337 -18.17 1.55 -14.95
CA TRP A 337 -19.07 0.57 -15.51
C TRP A 337 -18.97 -0.70 -14.67
N SER A 338 -20.09 -1.09 -14.06
CA SER A 338 -20.17 -2.27 -13.20
C SER A 338 -21.31 -3.17 -13.65
N ILE A 339 -21.11 -4.48 -13.59
CA ILE A 339 -22.16 -5.46 -13.87
C ILE A 339 -23.21 -5.47 -12.75
N GLY A 340 -24.48 -5.35 -13.12
CA GLY A 340 -25.62 -5.47 -12.22
C GLY A 340 -26.01 -6.93 -11.98
N LEU A 341 -26.92 -7.15 -11.04
CA LEU A 341 -27.52 -8.48 -10.80
C LEU A 341 -28.29 -9.02 -12.01
N ASP A 342 -28.70 -8.14 -12.91
CA ASP A 342 -29.35 -8.44 -14.19
C ASP A 342 -28.35 -8.81 -15.29
N GLY A 343 -27.05 -8.89 -14.98
CA GLY A 343 -25.99 -9.16 -15.95
C GLY A 343 -25.70 -8.00 -16.90
N ARG A 344 -26.33 -6.83 -16.71
CA ARG A 344 -26.13 -5.64 -17.57
C ARG A 344 -25.14 -4.66 -16.93
N TYR A 345 -24.33 -4.02 -17.75
CA TYR A 345 -23.41 -2.99 -17.28
C TYR A 345 -24.14 -1.66 -17.07
N ARG A 346 -23.86 -1.00 -15.94
CA ARG A 346 -24.42 0.32 -15.62
C ARG A 346 -23.30 1.34 -15.45
N LYS A 347 -23.44 2.49 -16.12
CA LYS A 347 -22.55 3.65 -15.96
C LYS A 347 -22.95 4.43 -14.72
N THR A 348 -22.01 4.52 -13.78
CA THR A 348 -22.17 5.31 -12.55
C THR A 348 -21.09 6.38 -12.53
N THR A 349 -21.50 7.64 -12.36
CA THR A 349 -20.57 8.74 -12.12
C THR A 349 -20.41 8.93 -10.62
N VAL A 350 -19.24 8.65 -10.08
CA VAL A 350 -19.02 8.69 -8.64
C VAL A 350 -18.57 10.09 -8.21
N ASN A 351 -19.52 10.90 -7.73
CA ASN A 351 -19.23 12.22 -7.15
C ASN A 351 -18.42 12.12 -5.84
N ARG A 352 -18.59 11.04 -5.07
CA ARG A 352 -17.79 10.74 -3.86
C ARG A 352 -16.81 9.61 -4.15
N ARG A 353 -15.74 9.96 -4.88
CA ARG A 353 -14.64 9.14 -5.46
C ARG A 353 -14.15 7.89 -4.72
N ARG A 354 -14.49 7.68 -3.44
CA ARG A 354 -13.60 6.98 -2.50
C ARG A 354 -14.16 5.73 -1.83
N SER A 355 -15.46 5.45 -1.83
CA SER A 355 -15.97 4.24 -1.16
C SER A 355 -15.84 3.02 -2.06
N PHE A 356 -16.36 3.09 -3.28
CA PHE A 356 -16.40 1.95 -4.20
C PHE A 356 -15.02 1.33 -4.46
N TRP A 357 -14.07 2.10 -5.00
CA TRP A 357 -12.74 1.56 -5.31
C TRP A 357 -11.91 1.25 -4.07
N ARG A 358 -12.15 1.91 -2.93
CA ARG A 358 -11.49 1.56 -1.66
C ARG A 358 -11.94 0.22 -1.13
N ASP A 359 -13.21 -0.13 -1.31
CA ASP A 359 -13.71 -1.44 -0.89
C ASP A 359 -13.15 -2.54 -1.80
N LYS A 360 -12.88 -2.22 -3.08
CA LYS A 360 -12.40 -3.19 -4.07
C LYS A 360 -10.87 -3.32 -4.16
N PHE A 361 -10.12 -2.23 -4.08
CA PHE A 361 -8.64 -2.16 -4.08
C PHE A 361 -8.04 -2.04 -2.66
N GLY A 362 -8.87 -2.07 -1.62
CA GLY A 362 -8.44 -1.95 -0.23
C GLY A 362 -8.24 -0.50 0.25
N GLN A 363 -8.17 -0.32 1.58
CA GLN A 363 -7.93 0.99 2.20
C GLN A 363 -6.57 1.61 1.82
N GLN A 364 -5.61 0.79 1.35
CA GLN A 364 -4.21 1.17 1.13
C GLN A 364 -3.98 1.84 -0.25
N PHE A 365 -4.87 1.61 -1.21
CA PHE A 365 -4.83 2.22 -2.55
C PHE A 365 -5.35 3.66 -2.60
N SER A 366 -6.05 4.14 -1.57
CA SER A 366 -6.64 5.48 -1.59
C SER A 366 -5.57 6.56 -1.39
N SER A 367 -5.21 7.24 -2.47
CA SER A 367 -4.24 8.36 -2.57
C SER A 367 -4.45 9.54 -1.60
N LYS A 368 -5.54 9.57 -0.80
CA LYS A 368 -5.87 10.65 0.13
C LYS A 368 -6.27 10.20 1.54
N LEU A 369 -6.10 8.92 1.88
CA LEU A 369 -6.19 8.47 3.28
C LEU A 369 -4.78 8.47 3.88
N TYR A 370 -4.19 9.66 3.96
CA TYR A 370 -3.25 9.90 5.04
C TYR A 370 -4.05 9.74 6.33
N PRO A 371 -3.60 8.94 7.32
CA PRO A 371 -3.96 9.25 8.69
C PRO A 371 -3.62 10.72 8.89
N SER A 372 -4.49 11.49 9.55
CA SER A 372 -4.13 12.88 9.81
C SER A 372 -2.78 12.90 10.54
N PRO A 373 -1.86 13.82 10.18
CA PRO A 373 -0.58 13.97 10.87
C PRO A 373 -0.73 14.39 12.34
N GLN A 374 -1.96 14.55 12.85
CA GLN A 374 -2.25 14.81 14.27
C GLN A 374 -2.05 13.57 15.17
N ARG A 375 -1.24 12.59 14.75
CA ARG A 375 -0.76 11.55 15.66
C ARG A 375 0.40 12.13 16.45
N THR A 376 0.10 13.06 17.36
CA THR A 376 1.06 13.56 18.34
C THR A 376 1.63 12.36 19.10
N PHE A 377 2.92 12.13 18.93
CA PHE A 377 3.65 11.14 19.69
C PHE A 377 4.02 11.80 21.03
N PHE A 378 3.55 11.25 22.13
CA PHE A 378 4.20 11.50 23.41
C PHE A 378 5.46 10.63 23.39
N ILE A 379 6.61 11.26 23.17
CA ILE A 379 7.89 10.65 23.50
C ILE A 379 7.88 10.57 25.02
N PHE A 380 7.68 9.37 25.56
CA PHE A 380 7.91 9.14 26.98
C PHE A 380 9.42 9.28 27.18
N GLN A 381 9.83 10.35 27.86
CA GLN A 381 11.15 10.37 28.50
C GLN A 381 11.11 9.27 29.56
N GLU A 382 12.05 8.33 29.50
CA GLU A 382 12.31 7.42 30.60
C GLU A 382 12.76 8.27 31.80
N GLU A 383 12.07 8.13 32.94
CA GLU A 383 12.58 8.50 34.26
C GLU A 383 13.50 7.41 34.79
#